data_AF-A0A1F4MFI2-F1
#
_entry.id   AF-A0A1F4MFI2-F1
#
_cell.length_a   1.000
_cell.length_b   1.000
_cell.length_c   1.000
_cell.angle_alpha   90.00
_cell.angle_beta   90.00
_cell.angle_gamma   90.00
#
_symmetry.space_group_name_H-M   'P 1'
#
loop_
_entity.id
_entity.type
_entity.pdbx_description
1 polymer ?
#
loop_
_entity_poly.entity_id
_entity_poly.type
_entity_poly.pdbx_seq_one_letter_code
_entity_poly.pdbx_strand_id
1 'polypeptide(L)'
;MNWTRPADLRAQTLKLWDKGELLRALIDPTSWQPRRLRLVVPGSNELGDQLDAVRAWLPELQGVPQVHLVWREFTHRLLGVSSLPAECWLDSLPDALALIGKTREARRFEVLLQATRAHDATLFDCLLPWLQKRPLIALALADDWPRLLSVLRWIQTHPRPGIYLRQVDLPGVDSKFIESQRGVLTELLDLCLPPHTIDASATGATQFCRRYGFKDKPLRIRLRVLDAALALPELGPDQDITLTQTDFAQLVLPVQRVFITENEVNFLAFPPVAGSVVIFGAGYGFEVLSGAAWLQHCSVFYWGDLDSHGFAILDQLRAHLPHAKALLMDEATLQAHSAQWVQEPVPALRQLNRLTAPETALCQSLITGDVAASVALSQTHWPLGQAIRLEQERLAFGWVQQALRCLVEPNADVLGQACGSG
;
A
#
# COMPACT_ATOMS: atom_id res chain seq x y z
N MET A 1 3.25 -21.37 -43.77
CA MET A 1 4.71 -21.44 -44.02
C MET A 1 5.43 -21.14 -42.73
N ASN A 2 6.49 -21.87 -42.40
CA ASN A 2 7.23 -21.73 -41.13
C ASN A 2 8.63 -21.11 -41.32
N TRP A 3 8.86 -20.42 -42.44
CA TRP A 3 10.14 -19.78 -42.75
C TRP A 3 10.21 -18.39 -42.13
N THR A 4 11.42 -17.99 -41.75
CA THR A 4 11.66 -16.68 -41.13
C THR A 4 11.41 -15.56 -42.13
N ARG A 5 10.50 -14.66 -41.80
CA ARG A 5 10.19 -13.44 -42.55
C ARG A 5 10.82 -12.22 -41.87
N PRO A 6 10.89 -11.05 -42.56
CA PRO A 6 11.34 -9.80 -41.94
C PRO A 6 10.67 -9.47 -40.60
N ALA A 7 9.37 -9.77 -40.46
CA ALA A 7 8.63 -9.59 -39.22
C ALA A 7 9.19 -10.44 -38.06
N ASP A 8 9.67 -11.66 -38.33
CA ASP A 8 10.26 -12.54 -37.32
C ASP A 8 11.63 -12.03 -36.87
N LEU A 9 12.44 -11.49 -37.79
CA LEU A 9 13.72 -10.85 -37.47
C LEU A 9 13.51 -9.60 -36.60
N ARG A 10 12.50 -8.79 -36.95
CA ARG A 10 12.07 -7.64 -36.15
C ARG A 10 11.60 -8.08 -34.76
N ALA A 11 10.79 -9.13 -34.66
CA ALA A 11 10.28 -9.64 -33.39
C ALA A 11 11.41 -10.19 -32.49
N GLN A 12 12.40 -10.88 -33.06
CA GLN A 12 13.59 -11.32 -32.32
C GLN A 12 14.39 -10.14 -31.77
N THR A 13 14.59 -9.11 -32.59
CA THR A 13 15.32 -7.90 -32.20
C THR A 13 14.56 -7.08 -31.16
N LEU A 14 13.22 -7.03 -31.26
CA LEU A 14 12.37 -6.37 -30.26
C LEU A 14 12.49 -7.04 -28.89
N LYS A 15 12.65 -8.37 -28.83
CA LYS A 15 12.92 -9.07 -27.55
C LYS A 15 14.24 -8.62 -26.90
N LEU A 16 15.26 -8.25 -27.69
CA LEU A 16 16.50 -7.70 -27.14
C LEU A 16 16.27 -6.30 -26.54
N TRP A 17 15.44 -5.49 -27.20
CA TRP A 17 15.00 -4.19 -26.69
C TRP A 17 14.19 -4.32 -25.39
N ASP A 18 13.20 -5.22 -25.35
CA ASP A 18 12.32 -5.42 -24.19
C ASP A 18 13.08 -5.96 -22.97
N LYS A 19 14.20 -6.65 -23.19
CA LYS A 19 15.15 -7.06 -22.12
C LYS A 19 16.11 -5.94 -21.70
N GLY A 20 16.08 -4.80 -22.39
CA GLY A 20 16.97 -3.66 -22.19
C GLY A 20 18.38 -3.85 -22.76
N GLU A 21 18.66 -4.92 -23.50
CA GLU A 21 20.01 -5.23 -23.99
C GLU A 21 20.54 -4.16 -24.94
N LEU A 22 19.70 -3.67 -25.86
CA LEU A 22 20.10 -2.63 -26.82
C LEU A 22 20.43 -1.30 -26.11
N LEU A 23 19.68 -0.95 -25.05
CA LEU A 23 19.95 0.26 -24.28
C LEU A 23 21.20 0.12 -23.40
N ARG A 24 21.47 -1.07 -22.83
CA ARG A 24 22.74 -1.31 -22.09
C ARG A 24 23.95 -1.13 -22.99
N ALA A 25 23.87 -1.55 -24.25
CA ALA A 25 24.93 -1.34 -25.23
C ALA A 25 25.17 0.15 -25.55
N LEU A 26 24.22 1.06 -25.28
CA LEU A 26 24.45 2.50 -25.38
C LEU A 26 25.23 3.06 -24.18
N ILE A 27 25.17 2.40 -23.02
CA ILE A 27 25.92 2.79 -21.83
C ILE A 27 27.40 2.44 -22.00
N ASP A 28 27.67 1.25 -22.53
CA ASP A 28 28.99 0.77 -22.89
C ASP A 28 28.98 0.27 -24.34
N PRO A 29 29.36 1.12 -25.31
CA PRO A 29 29.41 0.74 -26.72
C PRO A 29 30.32 -0.45 -27.03
N THR A 30 31.33 -0.71 -26.19
CA THR A 30 32.26 -1.84 -26.37
C THR A 30 31.63 -3.18 -25.99
N SER A 31 30.48 -3.16 -25.29
CA SER A 31 29.74 -4.35 -24.90
C SER A 31 28.92 -4.97 -26.03
N TRP A 32 28.69 -4.26 -27.14
CA TRP A 32 27.96 -4.81 -28.28
C TRP A 32 28.80 -5.86 -29.03
N GLN A 33 28.22 -7.03 -29.24
CA GLN A 33 28.77 -8.09 -30.06
C GLN A 33 27.75 -8.43 -31.14
N PRO A 34 28.18 -8.71 -32.39
CA PRO A 34 27.29 -9.13 -33.47
C PRO A 34 26.35 -10.25 -33.01
N ARG A 35 25.05 -10.11 -33.28
CA ARG A 35 24.02 -11.04 -32.83
C ARG A 35 23.48 -11.86 -33.99
N ARG A 36 23.65 -13.18 -33.90
CA ARG A 36 23.00 -14.11 -34.82
C ARG A 36 21.51 -14.18 -34.51
N LEU A 37 20.69 -13.91 -35.53
CA LEU A 37 19.25 -14.11 -35.50
C LEU A 37 18.93 -15.53 -35.96
N ARG A 38 17.87 -16.12 -35.39
CA ARG A 38 17.34 -17.41 -35.85
C ARG A 38 16.77 -17.22 -37.25
N LEU A 39 17.27 -18.01 -38.18
CA LEU A 39 16.84 -18.08 -39.56
C LEU A 39 16.33 -19.49 -39.86
N VAL A 40 15.05 -19.62 -40.20
CA VAL A 40 14.43 -20.84 -40.69
C VAL A 40 14.20 -20.68 -42.18
N VAL A 41 14.75 -21.60 -42.97
CA VAL A 41 14.72 -21.57 -44.44
C VAL A 41 13.96 -22.78 -44.98
N PRO A 42 13.51 -22.75 -46.26
CA PRO A 42 12.85 -23.90 -46.88
C PRO A 42 13.73 -25.16 -46.86
N GLY A 43 13.12 -26.29 -46.51
CA GLY A 43 13.75 -27.60 -46.63
C GLY A 43 13.79 -28.11 -48.07
N SER A 44 14.55 -29.18 -48.34
CA SER A 44 14.72 -29.72 -49.70
C SER A 44 13.40 -30.05 -50.41
N ASN A 45 12.42 -30.62 -49.71
CA ASN A 45 11.12 -30.95 -50.32
C ASN A 45 10.31 -29.67 -50.64
N GLU A 46 10.33 -28.69 -49.73
CA GLU A 46 9.61 -27.42 -49.92
C GLU A 46 10.19 -26.58 -51.07
N LEU A 47 11.50 -26.69 -51.35
CA LEU A 47 12.14 -26.07 -52.49
C LEU A 47 11.63 -26.60 -53.84
N GLY A 48 11.15 -27.84 -53.90
CA GLY A 48 10.52 -28.41 -55.10
C GLY A 48 9.02 -28.11 -55.17
N ASP A 49 8.31 -28.31 -54.06
CA ASP A 49 6.85 -28.29 -54.03
C ASP A 49 6.25 -26.88 -53.93
N GLN A 50 7.02 -25.87 -53.49
CA GLN A 50 6.55 -24.51 -53.20
C GLN A 50 7.42 -23.42 -53.84
N LEU A 51 7.88 -23.63 -55.08
CA LEU A 51 8.82 -22.74 -55.78
C LEU A 51 8.40 -21.26 -55.81
N ASP A 52 7.13 -20.96 -56.07
CA ASP A 52 6.64 -19.58 -56.13
C ASP A 52 6.69 -18.89 -54.76
N ALA A 53 6.41 -19.62 -53.68
CA ALA A 53 6.54 -19.11 -52.32
C ALA A 53 8.00 -18.80 -51.96
N VAL A 54 8.94 -19.64 -52.39
CA VAL A 54 10.37 -19.41 -52.19
C VAL A 54 10.84 -18.17 -52.97
N ARG A 55 10.36 -18.00 -54.21
CA ARG A 55 10.66 -16.83 -55.06
C ARG A 55 10.11 -15.52 -54.50
N ALA A 56 8.98 -15.56 -53.80
CA ALA A 56 8.43 -14.38 -53.12
C ALA A 56 9.17 -14.10 -51.79
N TRP A 57 9.49 -15.15 -51.03
CA TRP A 57 10.13 -15.03 -49.71
C TRP A 57 11.57 -14.51 -49.76
N LEU A 58 12.37 -14.95 -50.73
CA LEU A 58 13.80 -14.61 -50.77
C LEU A 58 14.06 -13.10 -50.96
N PRO A 59 13.39 -12.39 -51.90
CA PRO A 59 13.51 -10.93 -52.03
C PRO A 59 12.99 -10.18 -50.80
N GLU A 60 11.92 -10.66 -50.15
CA GLU A 60 11.43 -10.04 -48.90
C GLU A 60 12.52 -10.04 -47.82
N LEU A 61 13.25 -11.16 -47.68
CA LEU A 61 14.32 -11.28 -46.71
C LEU A 61 15.56 -10.46 -47.09
N GLN A 62 15.93 -10.44 -48.38
CA GLN A 62 17.03 -9.61 -48.91
C GLN A 62 16.74 -8.11 -48.80
N GLY A 63 15.46 -7.72 -48.82
CA GLY A 63 15.02 -6.35 -48.70
C GLY A 63 15.18 -5.74 -47.29
N VAL A 64 15.77 -6.45 -46.34
CA VAL A 64 16.04 -5.96 -44.97
C VAL A 64 17.51 -5.51 -44.87
N PRO A 65 17.83 -4.23 -45.09
CA PRO A 65 19.23 -3.78 -45.14
C PRO A 65 19.94 -3.80 -43.78
N GLN A 66 19.18 -3.89 -42.67
CA GLN A 66 19.73 -3.91 -41.31
C GLN A 66 20.30 -5.28 -40.90
N VAL A 67 20.17 -6.31 -41.73
CA VAL A 67 20.70 -7.64 -41.43
C VAL A 67 21.68 -8.08 -42.50
N HIS A 68 22.72 -8.77 -42.05
CA HIS A 68 23.69 -9.39 -42.92
C HIS A 68 23.34 -10.87 -43.10
N LEU A 69 23.03 -11.27 -44.33
CA LEU A 69 22.77 -12.65 -44.70
C LEU A 69 24.05 -13.34 -45.18
N VAL A 70 24.42 -14.44 -44.54
CA VAL A 70 25.51 -15.30 -44.99
C VAL A 70 24.93 -16.39 -45.88
N TRP A 71 25.44 -16.51 -47.11
CA TRP A 71 24.92 -17.42 -48.13
C TRP A 71 25.65 -18.76 -48.12
N ARG A 72 24.92 -19.83 -48.43
CA ARG A 72 25.48 -21.16 -48.63
C ARG A 72 25.00 -21.76 -49.94
N GLU A 73 25.94 -22.24 -50.73
CA GLU A 73 25.66 -23.00 -51.95
C GLU A 73 25.23 -24.43 -51.61
N PHE A 74 24.33 -24.97 -52.43
CA PHE A 74 23.87 -26.35 -52.33
C PHE A 74 23.44 -26.86 -53.71
N THR A 75 23.46 -28.19 -53.87
CA THR A 75 23.01 -28.85 -55.10
C THR A 75 21.65 -29.47 -54.86
N HIS A 76 20.68 -29.16 -55.73
CA HIS A 76 19.31 -29.67 -55.66
C HIS A 76 18.87 -30.32 -56.97
N ARG A 77 18.15 -31.45 -56.87
CA ARG A 77 17.79 -32.28 -58.04
C ARG A 77 17.00 -31.53 -59.12
N LEU A 78 16.14 -30.57 -58.71
CA LEU A 78 15.29 -29.80 -59.63
C LEU A 78 15.86 -28.42 -59.99
N LEU A 79 16.76 -27.88 -59.17
CA LEU A 79 17.25 -26.50 -59.30
C LEU A 79 18.71 -26.41 -59.73
N GLY A 80 19.43 -27.53 -59.78
CA GLY A 80 20.88 -27.54 -60.03
C GLY A 80 21.66 -26.96 -58.85
N VAL A 81 22.76 -26.28 -59.13
CA VAL A 81 23.52 -25.52 -58.11
C VAL A 81 22.79 -24.22 -57.81
N SER A 82 22.50 -23.98 -56.54
CA SER A 82 21.75 -22.80 -56.08
C SER A 82 22.26 -22.34 -54.71
N SER A 83 21.92 -21.12 -54.30
CA SER A 83 22.31 -20.55 -53.01
C SER A 83 21.10 -20.15 -52.17
N LEU A 84 21.15 -20.41 -50.86
CA LEU A 84 20.17 -19.93 -49.89
C LEU A 84 20.88 -19.27 -48.71
N PRO A 85 20.22 -18.33 -48.00
CA PRO A 85 20.77 -17.75 -46.79
C PRO A 85 20.85 -18.85 -45.73
N ALA A 86 22.02 -19.00 -45.12
CA ALA A 86 22.27 -19.97 -44.05
C ALA A 86 22.30 -19.30 -42.68
N GLU A 87 22.72 -18.04 -42.62
CA GLU A 87 22.80 -17.27 -41.37
C GLU A 87 22.29 -15.85 -41.57
N CYS A 88 21.81 -15.25 -40.49
CA CYS A 88 21.33 -13.87 -40.44
C CYS A 88 21.92 -13.20 -39.21
N TRP A 89 22.61 -12.08 -39.39
CA TRP A 89 23.37 -11.39 -38.35
C TRP A 89 22.94 -9.93 -38.23
N LEU A 90 22.91 -9.44 -37.00
CA LEU A 90 22.90 -8.02 -36.66
C LEU A 90 24.33 -7.61 -36.28
N ASP A 91 25.00 -6.93 -37.20
CA ASP A 91 26.41 -6.57 -37.01
C ASP A 91 26.57 -5.41 -36.03
N SER A 92 25.70 -4.40 -36.12
CA SER A 92 25.79 -3.17 -35.32
C SER A 92 24.53 -2.87 -34.51
N LEU A 93 24.72 -2.15 -33.40
CA LEU A 93 23.62 -1.63 -32.58
C LEU A 93 22.71 -0.65 -33.35
N PRO A 94 23.24 0.30 -34.18
CA PRO A 94 22.42 1.14 -35.05
C PRO A 94 21.48 0.34 -35.95
N ASP A 95 21.96 -0.74 -36.56
CA ASP A 95 21.13 -1.60 -37.42
C ASP A 95 20.01 -2.28 -36.63
N ALA A 96 20.33 -2.82 -35.45
CA ALA A 96 19.34 -3.43 -34.57
C ALA A 96 18.24 -2.43 -34.17
N LEU A 97 18.60 -1.19 -33.84
CA LEU A 97 17.65 -0.12 -33.50
C LEU A 97 16.81 0.31 -34.71
N ALA A 98 17.42 0.43 -35.89
CA ALA A 98 16.74 0.78 -37.13
C ALA A 98 15.72 -0.30 -37.53
N LEU A 99 16.08 -1.59 -37.40
CA LEU A 99 15.23 -2.73 -37.73
C LEU A 99 13.90 -2.72 -36.95
N ILE A 100 13.92 -2.30 -35.69
CA ILE A 100 12.73 -2.23 -34.83
C ILE A 100 12.06 -0.85 -34.80
N GLY A 101 12.70 0.17 -35.39
CA GLY A 101 12.22 1.55 -35.41
C GLY A 101 12.38 2.30 -34.08
N LYS A 102 13.41 1.97 -33.29
CA LYS A 102 13.66 2.54 -31.95
C LYS A 102 14.82 3.54 -31.88
N THR A 103 15.26 4.04 -33.03
CA THR A 103 16.37 5.01 -33.11
C THR A 103 16.10 6.30 -32.34
N ARG A 104 14.86 6.80 -32.33
CA ARG A 104 14.50 8.02 -31.60
C ARG A 104 14.58 7.82 -30.09
N GLU A 105 14.05 6.71 -29.58
CA GLU A 105 14.10 6.34 -28.17
C GLU A 105 15.54 6.09 -27.70
N ALA A 106 16.36 5.41 -28.50
CA ALA A 106 17.78 5.25 -28.22
C ALA A 106 18.48 6.60 -28.09
N ARG A 107 18.24 7.54 -29.01
CA ARG A 107 18.79 8.89 -28.93
C ARG A 107 18.33 9.65 -27.68
N ARG A 108 17.06 9.49 -27.27
CA ARG A 108 16.59 10.07 -25.99
C ARG A 108 17.35 9.50 -24.80
N PHE A 109 17.63 8.20 -24.81
CA PHE A 109 18.42 7.55 -23.76
C PHE A 109 19.89 8.03 -23.76
N GLU A 110 20.52 8.20 -24.92
CA GLU A 110 21.86 8.78 -25.01
C GLU A 110 21.92 10.19 -24.43
N VAL A 111 20.93 11.03 -24.77
CA VAL A 111 20.80 12.39 -24.20
C VAL A 111 20.64 12.33 -22.68
N LEU A 112 19.86 11.38 -22.15
CA LEU A 112 19.72 11.16 -20.71
C LEU A 112 21.07 10.82 -20.07
N LEU A 113 21.84 9.88 -20.63
CA LEU A 113 23.15 9.50 -20.13
C LEU A 113 24.13 10.68 -20.14
N GLN A 114 24.16 11.45 -21.23
CA GLN A 114 24.99 12.64 -21.37
C GLN A 114 24.60 13.72 -20.36
N ALA A 115 23.30 14.01 -20.22
CA ALA A 115 22.80 14.97 -19.26
C ALA A 115 23.11 14.57 -17.81
N THR A 116 23.02 13.28 -17.49
CA THR A 116 23.37 12.77 -16.15
C THR A 116 24.85 12.98 -15.85
N ARG A 117 25.73 12.61 -16.78
CA ARG A 117 27.18 12.80 -16.64
C ARG A 117 27.57 14.26 -16.57
N ALA A 118 26.93 15.13 -17.35
CA ALA A 118 27.15 16.57 -17.34
C ALA A 118 26.63 17.24 -16.07
N HIS A 119 25.58 16.69 -15.44
CA HIS A 119 25.02 17.19 -14.20
C HIS A 119 25.98 16.97 -13.02
N ASP A 120 26.46 15.74 -12.83
CA ASP A 120 27.45 15.39 -11.82
C ASP A 120 28.10 14.04 -12.18
N ALA A 121 29.42 14.05 -12.42
CA ALA A 121 30.16 12.85 -12.82
C ALA A 121 30.22 11.78 -11.72
N THR A 122 30.37 12.19 -10.45
CA THR A 122 30.39 11.26 -9.32
C THR A 122 29.01 10.65 -9.10
N LEU A 123 27.94 11.44 -9.24
CA LEU A 123 26.57 10.92 -9.21
C LEU A 123 26.35 9.93 -10.37
N PHE A 124 26.81 10.25 -11.59
CA PHE A 124 26.70 9.34 -12.73
C PHE A 124 27.34 7.98 -12.44
N ASP A 125 28.52 7.94 -11.85
CA ASP A 125 29.20 6.69 -11.48
C ASP A 125 28.38 5.88 -10.46
N CYS A 126 27.78 6.54 -9.46
CA CYS A 126 26.86 5.90 -8.51
C CYS A 126 25.61 5.33 -9.18
N LEU A 127 25.05 6.02 -10.18
CA LEU A 127 23.81 5.64 -10.86
C LEU A 127 24.02 4.62 -11.99
N LEU A 128 25.27 4.43 -12.45
CA LEU A 128 25.60 3.56 -13.58
C LEU A 128 25.09 2.12 -13.41
N PRO A 129 25.24 1.45 -12.24
CA PRO A 129 24.71 0.10 -12.05
C PRO A 129 23.18 0.05 -12.17
N TRP A 130 22.48 1.10 -11.73
CA TRP A 130 21.02 1.19 -11.86
C TRP A 130 20.60 1.40 -13.31
N LEU A 131 21.25 2.29 -14.04
CA LEU A 131 20.99 2.55 -15.46
C LEU A 131 21.20 1.29 -16.31
N GLN A 132 22.21 0.47 -15.97
CA GLN A 132 22.42 -0.84 -16.60
C GLN A 132 21.31 -1.84 -16.23
N LYS A 133 20.87 -1.85 -14.98
CA LYS A 133 19.83 -2.79 -14.49
C LYS A 133 18.42 -2.41 -14.97
N ARG A 134 18.11 -1.11 -15.12
CA ARG A 134 16.77 -0.54 -15.37
C ARG A 134 16.73 0.46 -16.55
N PRO A 135 17.33 0.17 -17.71
CA PRO A 135 17.46 1.16 -18.79
C PRO A 135 16.10 1.58 -19.39
N LEU A 136 15.13 0.65 -19.46
CA LEU A 136 13.79 0.95 -19.96
C LEU A 136 13.00 1.86 -19.01
N ILE A 137 13.18 1.72 -17.69
CA ILE A 137 12.55 2.60 -16.70
C ILE A 137 13.17 3.99 -16.79
N ALA A 138 14.50 4.08 -16.88
CA ALA A 138 15.22 5.33 -17.08
C ALA A 138 14.71 6.07 -18.33
N LEU A 139 14.60 5.36 -19.47
CA LEU A 139 14.08 5.92 -20.71
C LEU A 139 12.61 6.38 -20.58
N ALA A 140 11.76 5.62 -19.89
CA ALA A 140 10.37 6.01 -19.66
C ALA A 140 10.26 7.31 -18.83
N LEU A 141 11.24 7.55 -17.95
CA LEU A 141 11.35 8.75 -17.12
C LEU A 141 12.21 9.86 -17.75
N ALA A 142 12.56 9.77 -19.03
CA ALA A 142 13.52 10.70 -19.64
C ALA A 142 13.12 12.17 -19.54
N ASP A 143 11.82 12.47 -19.62
CA ASP A 143 11.33 13.87 -19.52
C ASP A 143 11.36 14.38 -18.07
N ASP A 144 11.25 13.48 -17.10
CA ASP A 144 11.29 13.77 -15.66
C ASP A 144 12.69 13.66 -15.06
N TRP A 145 13.64 13.12 -15.82
CA TRP A 145 14.98 12.80 -15.36
C TRP A 145 15.73 13.99 -14.76
N PRO A 146 15.70 15.21 -15.35
CA PRO A 146 16.35 16.37 -14.74
C PRO A 146 15.80 16.71 -13.35
N ARG A 147 14.50 16.50 -13.13
CA ARG A 147 13.85 16.70 -11.83
C ARG A 147 14.27 15.63 -10.82
N LEU A 148 14.38 14.36 -11.25
CA LEU A 148 14.93 13.29 -10.42
C LEU A 148 16.36 13.60 -9.98
N LEU A 149 17.25 13.99 -10.91
CA LEU A 149 18.63 14.36 -10.58
C LEU A 149 18.69 15.53 -9.59
N SER A 150 17.83 16.53 -9.76
CA SER A 150 17.72 17.66 -8.83
C SER A 150 17.31 17.22 -7.43
N VAL A 151 16.37 16.28 -7.30
CA VAL A 151 15.98 15.69 -6.01
C VAL A 151 17.13 14.91 -5.37
N LEU A 152 17.83 14.06 -6.14
CA LEU A 152 18.98 13.30 -5.64
C LEU A 152 20.05 14.24 -5.09
N ARG A 153 20.40 15.27 -5.87
CA ARG A 153 21.41 16.26 -5.46
C ARG A 153 20.98 17.04 -4.22
N TRP A 154 19.72 17.46 -4.17
CA TRP A 154 19.19 18.19 -3.03
C TRP A 154 19.27 17.37 -1.75
N ILE A 155 18.90 16.08 -1.78
CA ILE A 155 18.98 15.18 -0.62
C ILE A 155 20.44 14.92 -0.22
N GLN A 156 21.37 14.77 -1.17
CA GLN A 156 22.80 14.66 -0.86
C GLN A 156 23.33 15.87 -0.08
N THR A 157 22.83 17.07 -0.38
CA THR A 157 23.20 18.31 0.33
C THR A 157 22.41 18.57 1.62
N HIS A 158 21.26 17.90 1.80
CA HIS A 158 20.38 18.02 2.96
C HIS A 158 20.04 16.64 3.52
N PRO A 159 21.02 15.87 4.02
CA PRO A 159 20.76 14.53 4.55
C PRO A 159 19.82 14.62 5.74
N ARG A 160 18.77 13.79 5.74
CA ARG A 160 17.77 13.70 6.81
C ARG A 160 17.16 15.07 7.19
N PRO A 161 16.46 15.74 6.28
CA PRO A 161 16.17 17.17 6.40
C PRO A 161 15.14 17.54 7.48
N GLY A 162 14.35 16.59 7.99
CA GLY A 162 13.36 16.85 9.05
C GLY A 162 12.21 17.77 8.62
N ILE A 163 11.94 17.86 7.32
CA ILE A 163 10.87 18.67 6.71
C ILE A 163 9.86 17.79 5.96
N TYR A 164 8.69 18.32 5.66
CA TYR A 164 7.73 17.65 4.76
C TYR A 164 8.20 17.72 3.30
N LEU A 165 7.81 16.76 2.47
CA LEU A 165 8.13 16.76 1.04
C LEU A 165 7.71 18.04 0.32
N ARG A 166 6.63 18.71 0.76
CA ARG A 166 6.15 19.98 0.20
C ARG A 166 7.12 21.14 0.39
N GLN A 167 8.02 21.04 1.36
CA GLN A 167 9.03 22.04 1.69
C GLN A 167 10.34 21.84 0.91
N VAL A 168 10.44 20.80 0.07
CA VAL A 168 11.56 20.66 -0.86
C VAL A 168 11.46 21.78 -1.90
N ASP A 169 12.34 22.77 -1.78
CA ASP A 169 12.33 23.96 -2.62
C ASP A 169 13.17 23.75 -3.89
N LEU A 170 12.60 22.99 -4.82
CA LEU A 170 13.21 22.69 -6.11
C LEU A 170 12.27 23.11 -7.26
N PRO A 171 12.77 23.85 -8.27
CA PRO A 171 11.97 24.24 -9.43
C PRO A 171 11.35 23.03 -10.14
N GLY A 172 10.03 23.06 -10.35
CA GLY A 172 9.31 22.01 -11.06
C GLY A 172 9.12 20.70 -10.30
N VAL A 173 9.54 20.63 -9.02
CA VAL A 173 9.38 19.47 -8.14
C VAL A 173 8.33 19.79 -7.08
N ASP A 174 7.15 19.18 -7.21
CA ASP A 174 6.13 19.21 -6.16
C ASP A 174 6.09 17.89 -5.37
N SER A 175 5.30 17.85 -4.30
CA SER A 175 5.18 16.63 -3.48
C SER A 175 4.62 15.46 -4.26
N LYS A 176 3.70 15.68 -5.21
CA LYS A 176 3.09 14.62 -6.00
C LYS A 176 4.12 13.96 -6.91
N PHE A 177 5.03 14.75 -7.46
CA PHE A 177 6.17 14.25 -8.21
C PHE A 177 7.01 13.29 -7.36
N ILE A 178 7.51 13.73 -6.20
CA ILE A 178 8.32 12.89 -5.31
C ILE A 178 7.54 11.65 -4.87
N GLU A 179 6.26 11.80 -4.52
CA GLU A 179 5.35 10.72 -4.12
C GLU A 179 5.20 9.65 -5.20
N SER A 180 4.97 10.07 -6.45
CA SER A 180 4.84 9.16 -7.59
C SER A 180 6.14 8.42 -7.94
N GLN A 181 7.29 9.03 -7.62
CA GLN A 181 8.62 8.51 -7.95
C GLN A 181 9.33 7.83 -6.77
N ARG A 182 8.67 7.62 -5.61
CA ARG A 182 9.30 7.06 -4.40
C ARG A 182 10.05 5.76 -4.62
N GLY A 183 9.51 4.85 -5.45
CA GLY A 183 10.18 3.58 -5.76
C GLY A 183 11.52 3.78 -6.46
N VAL A 184 11.52 4.57 -7.54
CA VAL A 184 12.73 4.88 -8.32
C VAL A 184 13.70 5.72 -7.49
N LEU A 185 13.23 6.76 -6.82
CA LEU A 185 14.05 7.57 -5.92
C LEU A 185 14.68 6.72 -4.82
N THR A 186 13.98 5.71 -4.30
CA THR A 186 14.56 4.80 -3.30
C THR A 186 15.74 4.03 -3.87
N GLU A 187 15.58 3.40 -5.03
CA GLU A 187 16.66 2.65 -5.67
C GLU A 187 17.87 3.53 -6.02
N LEU A 188 17.64 4.79 -6.43
CA LEU A 188 18.70 5.74 -6.78
C LEU A 188 19.41 6.31 -5.54
N LEU A 189 18.66 6.72 -4.51
CA LEU A 189 19.21 7.29 -3.27
C LEU A 189 20.02 6.25 -2.49
N ASP A 190 19.58 4.99 -2.46
CA ASP A 190 20.32 3.90 -1.82
C ASP A 190 21.71 3.68 -2.43
N LEU A 191 21.92 4.07 -3.70
CA LEU A 191 23.21 3.98 -4.38
C LEU A 191 24.10 5.20 -4.17
N CYS A 192 23.51 6.39 -3.98
CA CYS A 192 24.24 7.65 -4.00
C CYS A 192 24.34 8.36 -2.63
N LEU A 193 23.64 7.85 -1.61
CA LEU A 193 23.73 8.37 -0.24
C LEU A 193 24.64 7.50 0.64
N PRO A 194 25.40 8.11 1.58
CA PRO A 194 26.14 7.36 2.58
C PRO A 194 25.20 6.50 3.45
N PRO A 195 25.56 5.23 3.78
CA PRO A 195 24.68 4.33 4.53
C PRO A 195 24.17 4.88 5.86
N HIS A 196 24.97 5.68 6.57
CA HIS A 196 24.60 6.28 7.86
C HIS A 196 23.50 7.34 7.77
N THR A 197 23.19 7.84 6.55
CA THR A 197 22.11 8.81 6.33
C THR A 197 20.76 8.13 6.05
N ILE A 198 20.76 6.82 5.78
CA ILE A 198 19.60 6.01 5.41
C ILE A 198 19.14 5.20 6.63
N ASP A 199 17.85 5.26 6.96
CA ASP A 199 17.28 4.33 7.94
C ASP A 199 17.00 2.98 7.26
N ALA A 200 17.89 2.01 7.48
CA ALA A 200 17.79 0.67 6.91
C ALA A 200 16.58 -0.14 7.41
N SER A 201 15.99 0.21 8.55
CA SER A 201 14.79 -0.45 9.09
C SER A 201 13.51 -0.04 8.34
N ALA A 202 13.52 1.14 7.72
CA ALA A 202 12.42 1.67 6.94
C ALA A 202 12.46 1.08 5.51
N THR A 203 11.54 0.17 5.22
CA THR A 203 11.45 -0.54 3.93
C THR A 203 10.12 -0.28 3.21
N GLY A 204 10.17 -0.33 1.88
CA GLY A 204 9.00 -0.08 1.02
C GLY A 204 8.71 1.41 0.78
N ALA A 205 7.89 1.68 -0.24
CA ALA A 205 7.60 3.05 -0.69
C ALA A 205 6.77 3.88 0.31
N THR A 206 6.01 3.22 1.20
CA THR A 206 5.25 3.90 2.26
C THR A 206 6.15 4.51 3.32
N GLN A 207 7.32 3.91 3.57
CA GLN A 207 8.30 4.38 4.57
C GLN A 207 9.39 5.29 3.98
N PHE A 208 9.20 5.81 2.76
CA PHE A 208 10.16 6.67 2.07
C PHE A 208 10.60 7.86 2.93
N CYS A 209 9.63 8.55 3.56
CA CYS A 209 9.92 9.73 4.38
C CYS A 209 10.81 9.37 5.57
N ARG A 210 10.43 8.35 6.36
CA ARG A 210 11.24 7.82 7.46
C ARG A 210 12.64 7.40 6.99
N ARG A 211 12.73 6.67 5.88
CA ARG A 211 14.00 6.17 5.32
C ARG A 211 15.00 7.29 5.08
N TYR A 212 14.56 8.39 4.46
CA TYR A 212 15.41 9.52 4.08
C TYR A 212 15.30 10.73 5.04
N GLY A 213 14.64 10.58 6.19
CA GLY A 213 14.52 11.59 7.23
C GLY A 213 13.61 12.79 6.90
N PHE A 214 12.62 12.62 6.02
CA PHE A 214 11.51 13.56 5.88
C PHE A 214 10.45 13.33 6.96
N LYS A 215 9.64 14.36 7.22
CA LYS A 215 8.45 14.24 8.08
C LYS A 215 7.30 13.59 7.32
N ASP A 216 6.69 12.59 7.95
CA ASP A 216 5.38 12.08 7.59
C ASP A 216 4.26 12.90 8.22
N LYS A 217 3.06 12.80 7.65
CA LYS A 217 1.86 13.39 8.25
C LYS A 217 1.71 12.80 9.66
N PRO A 218 1.56 13.65 10.70
CA PRO A 218 1.41 13.15 12.05
C PRO A 218 0.11 12.36 12.16
N LEU A 219 0.15 11.26 12.91
CA LEU A 219 -1.06 10.57 13.34
C LEU A 219 -1.90 11.54 14.19
N ARG A 220 -3.21 11.48 14.03
CA ARG A 220 -4.16 12.39 14.69
C ARG A 220 -5.20 11.60 15.44
N ILE A 221 -5.63 12.16 16.57
CA ILE A 221 -6.63 11.59 17.46
C ILE A 221 -7.71 12.63 17.63
N ARG A 222 -8.95 12.24 17.35
CA ARG A 222 -10.13 13.08 17.54
C ARG A 222 -10.82 12.68 18.85
N LEU A 223 -11.12 13.67 19.68
CA LEU A 223 -11.76 13.48 20.96
C LEU A 223 -12.85 14.54 21.18
N ARG A 224 -13.80 14.22 22.06
CA ARG A 224 -14.73 15.18 22.63
C ARG A 224 -14.60 15.21 24.14
N VAL A 225 -14.53 16.40 24.72
CA VAL A 225 -14.61 16.57 26.16
C VAL A 225 -16.09 16.48 26.57
N LEU A 226 -16.43 15.53 27.43
CA LEU A 226 -17.82 15.25 27.81
C LEU A 226 -18.23 15.95 29.11
N ASP A 227 -17.29 16.54 29.83
CA ASP A 227 -17.52 17.28 31.06
C ASP A 227 -17.24 18.77 30.85
N ALA A 228 -18.25 19.60 31.11
CA ALA A 228 -18.11 21.05 31.07
C ALA A 228 -17.04 21.59 32.03
N ALA A 229 -16.75 20.90 33.15
CA ALA A 229 -15.68 21.27 34.07
C ALA A 229 -14.26 21.01 33.53
N LEU A 230 -14.14 20.15 32.50
CA LEU A 230 -12.89 19.84 31.81
C LEU A 230 -12.76 20.57 30.46
N ALA A 231 -13.80 21.30 30.05
CA ALA A 231 -13.87 21.94 28.74
C ALA A 231 -12.68 22.87 28.52
N LEU A 232 -12.11 22.83 27.32
CA LEU A 232 -11.07 23.78 26.96
C LEU A 232 -11.70 25.17 26.83
N PRO A 233 -11.08 26.20 27.43
CA PRO A 233 -11.59 27.56 27.36
C PRO A 233 -11.62 28.04 25.91
N GLU A 234 -12.53 29.00 25.63
CA GLU A 234 -12.69 29.65 24.33
C GLU A 234 -13.24 28.75 23.20
N LEU A 235 -13.45 27.45 23.44
CA LEU A 235 -14.15 26.56 22.52
C LEU A 235 -15.65 26.45 22.85
N GLY A 236 -16.45 26.13 21.83
CA GLY A 236 -17.89 25.88 21.98
C GLY A 236 -18.22 24.62 22.79
N PRO A 237 -19.51 24.37 23.09
CA PRO A 237 -19.93 23.27 23.96
C PRO A 237 -19.66 21.87 23.38
N ASP A 238 -19.52 21.75 22.05
CA ASP A 238 -19.33 20.43 21.41
C ASP A 238 -17.95 19.83 21.70
N GLN A 239 -16.95 20.68 21.97
CA GLN A 239 -15.56 20.32 22.33
C GLN A 239 -14.95 19.20 21.45
N ASP A 240 -15.31 19.16 20.17
CA ASP A 240 -14.81 18.19 19.18
C ASP A 240 -13.46 18.65 18.64
N ILE A 241 -12.41 18.00 19.12
CA ILE A 241 -11.03 18.45 18.99
C ILE A 241 -10.21 17.34 18.33
N THR A 242 -9.42 17.70 17.33
CA THR A 242 -8.42 16.80 16.75
C THR A 242 -7.02 17.25 17.15
N LEU A 243 -6.27 16.39 17.82
CA LEU A 243 -4.89 16.60 18.24
C LEU A 243 -3.94 15.73 17.42
N THR A 244 -2.67 16.14 17.31
CA THR A 244 -1.63 15.19 16.89
C THR A 244 -1.43 14.15 18.00
N GLN A 245 -0.92 12.97 17.65
CA GLN A 245 -0.55 11.95 18.63
C GLN A 245 0.40 12.51 19.70
N THR A 246 1.37 13.34 19.30
CA THR A 246 2.33 13.95 20.22
C THR A 246 1.64 14.88 21.22
N ASP A 247 0.75 15.75 20.75
CA ASP A 247 0.02 16.68 21.63
C ASP A 247 -0.95 15.93 22.55
N PHE A 248 -1.63 14.91 22.02
CA PHE A 248 -2.52 14.05 22.82
C PHE A 248 -1.78 13.29 23.92
N ALA A 249 -0.56 12.81 23.64
CA ALA A 249 0.26 12.12 24.63
C ALA A 249 0.71 13.07 25.77
N GLN A 250 0.80 14.37 25.50
CA GLN A 250 1.18 15.42 26.46
C GLN A 250 -0.02 16.10 27.12
N LEU A 251 -1.24 15.65 26.82
CA LEU A 251 -2.46 16.27 27.34
C LEU A 251 -2.50 16.18 28.87
N VAL A 252 -2.62 17.33 29.53
CA VAL A 252 -2.78 17.44 30.98
C VAL A 252 -4.21 17.86 31.28
N LEU A 253 -5.09 16.88 31.40
CA LEU A 253 -6.47 17.07 31.86
C LEU A 253 -6.74 16.09 33.00
N PRO A 254 -7.47 16.50 34.06
CA PRO A 254 -7.84 15.61 35.16
C PRO A 254 -8.99 14.67 34.75
N VAL A 255 -8.79 13.93 33.66
CA VAL A 255 -9.73 12.94 33.11
C VAL A 255 -9.72 11.69 33.98
N GLN A 256 -10.89 11.24 34.39
CA GLN A 256 -11.08 10.01 35.16
C GLN A 256 -11.48 8.84 34.26
N ARG A 257 -12.30 9.11 33.23
CA ARG A 257 -12.84 8.07 32.34
C ARG A 257 -12.64 8.44 30.88
N VAL A 258 -12.28 7.44 30.09
CA VAL A 258 -12.09 7.56 28.65
C VAL A 258 -12.99 6.55 27.97
N PHE A 259 -13.86 7.04 27.10
CA PHE A 259 -14.66 6.21 26.22
C PHE A 259 -14.01 6.16 24.84
N ILE A 260 -13.99 5.00 24.20
CA ILE A 260 -13.49 4.82 22.83
C ILE A 260 -14.61 4.18 22.02
N THR A 261 -14.96 4.79 20.90
CA THR A 261 -16.00 4.28 19.98
C THR A 261 -15.55 4.42 18.53
N GLU A 262 -15.99 3.50 17.68
CA GLU A 262 -15.60 3.43 16.26
C GLU A 262 -16.61 4.06 15.30
N ASN A 263 -17.83 4.23 15.78
CA ASN A 263 -18.89 4.84 14.99
C ASN A 263 -18.89 6.36 15.20
N GLU A 264 -18.77 7.12 14.10
CA GLU A 264 -18.68 8.58 14.14
C GLU A 264 -19.96 9.22 14.68
N VAL A 265 -21.14 8.69 14.33
CA VAL A 265 -22.41 9.22 14.81
C VAL A 265 -22.54 8.97 16.31
N ASN A 266 -22.13 7.81 16.82
CA ASN A 266 -22.09 7.54 18.26
C ASN A 266 -21.09 8.45 18.98
N PHE A 267 -19.94 8.74 18.38
CA PHE A 267 -18.99 9.71 18.92
C PHE A 267 -19.61 11.11 19.03
N LEU A 268 -20.36 11.56 18.03
CA LEU A 268 -21.03 12.86 18.01
C LEU A 268 -22.25 12.93 18.94
N ALA A 269 -23.02 11.84 19.03
CA ALA A 269 -24.20 11.75 19.89
C ALA A 269 -23.86 11.39 21.35
N PHE A 270 -22.60 11.03 21.65
CA PHE A 270 -22.21 10.57 22.98
C PHE A 270 -22.62 11.61 24.04
N PRO A 271 -23.38 11.21 25.08
CA PRO A 271 -23.95 12.16 26.03
C PRO A 271 -22.88 12.73 26.98
N PRO A 272 -23.14 13.88 27.61
CA PRO A 272 -22.25 14.42 28.63
C PRO A 272 -22.05 13.45 29.80
N VAL A 273 -20.81 13.31 30.25
CA VAL A 273 -20.41 12.46 31.38
C VAL A 273 -19.31 13.19 32.17
N ALA A 274 -19.57 13.48 33.44
CA ALA A 274 -18.62 14.18 34.32
C ALA A 274 -17.26 13.47 34.35
N GLY A 275 -16.14 14.19 34.45
CA GLY A 275 -14.78 13.66 34.51
C GLY A 275 -14.34 12.85 33.29
N SER A 276 -14.96 13.03 32.12
CA SER A 276 -14.79 12.09 31.00
C SER A 276 -14.52 12.75 29.64
N VAL A 277 -13.89 11.96 28.77
CA VAL A 277 -13.74 12.26 27.34
C VAL A 277 -14.16 11.05 26.52
N VAL A 278 -14.59 11.27 25.27
CA VAL A 278 -14.76 10.21 24.28
C VAL A 278 -13.76 10.40 23.15
N ILE A 279 -13.17 9.31 22.67
CA ILE A 279 -12.21 9.26 21.57
C ILE A 279 -12.85 8.52 20.41
N PHE A 280 -12.70 9.08 19.21
CA PHE A 280 -13.08 8.43 17.97
C PHE A 280 -11.93 7.52 17.51
N GLY A 281 -12.15 6.20 17.48
CA GLY A 281 -11.17 5.20 17.11
C GLY A 281 -11.51 4.57 15.75
N ALA A 282 -10.71 4.83 14.72
CA ALA A 282 -11.00 4.40 13.34
C ALA A 282 -10.67 2.91 13.07
N GLY A 283 -11.28 1.97 13.78
CA GLY A 283 -11.29 0.53 13.45
C GLY A 283 -10.03 -0.25 13.80
N TYR A 284 -8.85 0.22 13.38
CA TYR A 284 -7.60 -0.52 13.48
C TYR A 284 -6.41 0.40 13.78
N GLY A 285 -5.58 -0.01 14.73
CA GLY A 285 -4.29 0.64 15.04
C GLY A 285 -4.34 1.54 16.27
N PHE A 286 -4.34 0.94 17.46
CA PHE A 286 -4.13 1.65 18.74
C PHE A 286 -2.69 2.14 18.94
N GLU A 287 -1.81 1.96 17.94
CA GLU A 287 -0.49 2.59 17.90
C GLU A 287 -0.58 4.12 18.04
N VAL A 288 -1.67 4.76 17.58
CA VAL A 288 -1.88 6.21 17.78
C VAL A 288 -1.97 6.57 19.27
N LEU A 289 -2.47 5.67 20.11
CA LEU A 289 -2.55 5.87 21.56
C LEU A 289 -1.24 5.52 22.27
N SER A 290 -0.30 4.87 21.57
CA SER A 290 1.02 4.57 22.13
C SER A 290 1.75 5.88 22.45
N GLY A 291 2.23 5.99 23.69
CA GLY A 291 2.85 7.21 24.23
C GLY A 291 1.94 8.04 25.15
N ALA A 292 0.62 7.89 25.08
CA ALA A 292 -0.32 8.57 25.99
C ALA A 292 -0.39 7.86 27.36
N ALA A 293 0.67 7.99 28.15
CA ALA A 293 0.81 7.31 29.45
C ALA A 293 -0.33 7.63 30.43
N TRP A 294 -0.95 8.82 30.33
CA TRP A 294 -2.06 9.22 31.18
C TRP A 294 -3.30 8.30 31.07
N LEU A 295 -3.49 7.61 29.93
CA LEU A 295 -4.56 6.62 29.77
C LEU A 295 -4.44 5.42 30.73
N GLN A 296 -3.23 5.12 31.21
CA GLN A 296 -2.99 4.06 32.19
C GLN A 296 -3.57 4.40 33.57
N HIS A 297 -3.86 5.69 33.83
CA HIS A 297 -4.42 6.17 35.08
C HIS A 297 -5.92 6.46 34.99
N CYS A 298 -6.53 6.26 33.82
CA CYS A 298 -7.96 6.43 33.60
C CYS A 298 -8.69 5.09 33.56
N SER A 299 -9.98 5.11 33.87
CA SER A 299 -10.88 4.00 33.53
C SER A 299 -11.21 4.06 32.04
N VAL A 300 -10.75 3.09 31.27
CA VAL A 300 -10.94 3.04 29.82
C VAL A 300 -12.08 2.10 29.46
N PHE A 301 -13.03 2.59 28.69
CA PHE A 301 -14.20 1.87 28.21
C PHE A 301 -14.22 1.85 26.69
N TYR A 302 -14.32 0.67 26.10
CA TYR A 302 -14.42 0.48 24.67
C TYR A 302 -15.83 0.05 24.29
N TRP A 303 -16.42 0.75 23.34
CA TRP A 303 -17.72 0.43 22.76
C TRP A 303 -17.53 0.19 21.27
N GLY A 304 -17.64 -1.06 20.87
CA GLY A 304 -17.70 -1.49 19.46
C GLY A 304 -19.00 -2.23 19.17
N ASP A 305 -19.13 -2.74 17.95
CA ASP A 305 -20.22 -3.62 17.57
C ASP A 305 -20.20 -4.92 18.41
N LEU A 306 -21.38 -5.47 18.68
CA LEU A 306 -21.56 -6.78 19.27
C LEU A 306 -21.45 -7.85 18.17
N ASP A 307 -20.23 -8.07 17.71
CA ASP A 307 -19.86 -9.08 16.71
C ASP A 307 -18.42 -9.59 16.94
N SER A 308 -17.97 -10.51 16.10
CA SER A 308 -16.63 -11.07 16.25
C SER A 308 -15.52 -10.04 16.00
N HIS A 309 -15.70 -9.07 15.09
CA HIS A 309 -14.72 -8.01 14.81
C HIS A 309 -14.59 -7.01 15.97
N GLY A 310 -15.69 -6.61 16.59
CA GLY A 310 -15.71 -5.70 17.73
C GLY A 310 -14.93 -6.26 18.92
N PHE A 311 -15.11 -7.54 19.25
CA PHE A 311 -14.28 -8.23 20.24
C PHE A 311 -12.82 -8.35 19.81
N ALA A 312 -12.60 -8.54 18.51
CA ALA A 312 -11.26 -8.62 17.96
C ALA A 312 -10.50 -7.28 18.09
N ILE A 313 -11.20 -6.15 18.06
CA ILE A 313 -10.64 -4.81 18.28
C ILE A 313 -10.41 -4.56 19.77
N LEU A 314 -11.34 -4.99 20.64
CA LEU A 314 -11.14 -4.95 22.09
C LEU A 314 -9.87 -5.73 22.52
N ASP A 315 -9.62 -6.91 21.93
CA ASP A 315 -8.38 -7.66 22.15
C ASP A 315 -7.13 -6.85 21.76
N GLN A 316 -7.15 -6.15 20.62
CA GLN A 316 -6.05 -5.27 20.19
C GLN A 316 -5.87 -4.09 21.15
N LEU A 317 -6.96 -3.45 21.60
CA LEU A 317 -6.89 -2.37 22.56
C LEU A 317 -6.23 -2.83 23.86
N ARG A 318 -6.60 -4.01 24.36
CA ARG A 318 -6.03 -4.59 25.58
C ARG A 318 -4.57 -5.01 25.45
N ALA A 319 -4.02 -5.10 24.24
CA ALA A 319 -2.58 -5.24 24.06
C ALA A 319 -1.82 -3.97 24.48
N HIS A 320 -2.47 -2.79 24.43
CA HIS A 320 -1.90 -1.49 24.84
C HIS A 320 -2.43 -0.98 26.19
N LEU A 321 -3.71 -1.25 26.49
CA LEU A 321 -4.40 -0.84 27.72
C LEU A 321 -5.08 -2.07 28.35
N PRO A 322 -4.32 -2.92 29.07
CA PRO A 322 -4.84 -4.21 29.59
C PRO A 322 -6.05 -4.08 30.52
N HIS A 323 -6.24 -2.91 31.15
CA HIS A 323 -7.37 -2.61 32.04
C HIS A 323 -8.63 -2.12 31.32
N ALA A 324 -8.62 -1.99 30.00
CA ALA A 324 -9.79 -1.53 29.23
C ALA A 324 -10.99 -2.48 29.37
N LYS A 325 -12.18 -1.92 29.57
CA LYS A 325 -13.43 -2.66 29.77
C LYS A 325 -14.35 -2.51 28.56
N ALA A 326 -15.07 -3.57 28.23
CA ALA A 326 -16.19 -3.48 27.29
C ALA A 326 -17.30 -2.60 27.87
N LEU A 327 -17.90 -1.76 27.03
CA LEU A 327 -19.11 -0.98 27.30
C LEU A 327 -20.19 -1.45 26.33
N LEU A 328 -21.34 -1.90 26.85
CA LEU A 328 -22.49 -2.35 26.05
C LEU A 328 -22.20 -3.55 25.13
N MET A 329 -21.11 -4.28 25.37
CA MET A 329 -20.76 -5.51 24.65
C MET A 329 -20.91 -6.73 25.56
N ASP A 330 -22.10 -6.85 26.14
CA ASP A 330 -22.47 -7.92 27.07
C ASP A 330 -23.75 -8.63 26.61
N GLU A 331 -24.00 -9.79 27.21
CA GLU A 331 -25.13 -10.66 26.87
C GLU A 331 -26.48 -9.97 27.14
N ALA A 332 -26.59 -9.18 28.22
CA ALA A 332 -27.80 -8.45 28.56
C ALA A 332 -28.16 -7.43 27.48
N THR A 333 -27.16 -6.69 26.99
CA THR A 333 -27.31 -5.74 25.89
C THR A 333 -27.71 -6.44 24.59
N LEU A 334 -27.08 -7.57 24.27
CA LEU A 334 -27.42 -8.37 23.09
C LEU A 334 -28.89 -8.82 23.13
N GLN A 335 -29.35 -9.32 24.29
CA GLN A 335 -30.70 -9.86 24.47
C GLN A 335 -31.78 -8.79 24.46
N ALA A 336 -31.52 -7.63 25.07
CA ALA A 336 -32.44 -6.50 25.07
C ALA A 336 -32.77 -6.00 23.66
N HIS A 337 -31.94 -6.35 22.67
CA HIS A 337 -32.03 -5.88 21.29
C HIS A 337 -32.15 -7.03 20.27
N SER A 338 -32.72 -8.18 20.66
CA SER A 338 -32.81 -9.36 19.78
C SER A 338 -33.58 -9.13 18.47
N ALA A 339 -34.52 -8.20 18.46
CA ALA A 339 -35.26 -7.80 17.26
C ALA A 339 -34.40 -7.06 16.22
N GLN A 340 -33.18 -6.64 16.58
CA GLN A 340 -32.30 -5.83 15.75
C GLN A 340 -31.06 -6.58 15.24
N TRP A 341 -30.91 -7.85 15.62
CA TRP A 341 -29.80 -8.69 15.18
C TRP A 341 -29.76 -8.79 13.66
N VAL A 342 -28.55 -8.80 13.12
CA VAL A 342 -28.25 -9.01 11.70
C VAL A 342 -27.20 -10.09 11.55
N GLN A 343 -27.06 -10.62 10.33
CA GLN A 343 -26.05 -11.62 10.04
C GLN A 343 -24.67 -10.97 9.88
N GLU A 344 -23.66 -11.53 10.53
CA GLU A 344 -22.26 -11.22 10.25
C GLU A 344 -21.80 -12.05 9.03
N PRO A 345 -21.53 -11.43 7.87
CA PRO A 345 -21.24 -12.19 6.65
C PRO A 345 -19.87 -12.89 6.69
N VAL A 346 -18.89 -12.28 7.36
CA VAL A 346 -17.51 -12.78 7.45
C VAL A 346 -17.00 -12.59 8.88
N PRO A 347 -17.17 -13.58 9.76
CA PRO A 347 -16.67 -13.50 11.12
C PRO A 347 -15.14 -13.56 11.20
N ALA A 348 -14.56 -12.85 12.15
CA ALA A 348 -13.16 -12.90 12.54
C ALA A 348 -12.83 -14.20 13.28
N LEU A 349 -12.28 -15.18 12.56
CA LEU A 349 -11.89 -16.48 13.10
C LEU A 349 -10.45 -16.49 13.63
N ARG A 350 -10.11 -15.58 14.54
CA ARG A 350 -8.78 -15.53 15.18
C ARG A 350 -8.85 -15.80 16.67
N GLN A 351 -7.74 -16.26 17.24
CA GLN A 351 -7.65 -16.48 18.68
C GLN A 351 -7.54 -15.13 19.41
N LEU A 352 -8.49 -14.84 20.29
CA LEU A 352 -8.57 -13.62 21.09
C LEU A 352 -8.16 -13.92 22.53
N ASN A 353 -6.89 -13.65 22.87
CA ASN A 353 -6.26 -14.10 24.11
C ASN A 353 -6.45 -13.16 25.30
N ARG A 354 -6.98 -11.94 25.08
CA ARG A 354 -7.13 -10.88 26.09
C ARG A 354 -8.60 -10.59 26.41
N LEU A 355 -9.51 -11.44 25.95
CA LEU A 355 -10.91 -11.40 26.38
C LEU A 355 -11.05 -12.07 27.75
N THR A 356 -12.00 -11.58 28.53
CA THR A 356 -12.45 -12.24 29.76
C THR A 356 -13.24 -13.50 29.41
N ALA A 357 -13.50 -14.36 30.40
CA ALA A 357 -14.29 -15.57 30.17
C ALA A 357 -15.72 -15.28 29.66
N PRO A 358 -16.47 -14.30 30.22
CA PRO A 358 -17.79 -13.93 29.67
C PRO A 358 -17.73 -13.40 28.24
N GLU A 359 -16.76 -12.54 27.92
CA GLU A 359 -16.59 -11.98 26.56
C GLU A 359 -16.20 -13.07 25.55
N THR A 360 -15.34 -14.02 25.93
CA THR A 360 -14.97 -15.17 25.09
C THR A 360 -16.20 -16.03 24.79
N ALA A 361 -17.00 -16.34 25.81
CA ALA A 361 -18.21 -17.14 25.66
C ALA A 361 -19.24 -16.44 24.75
N LEU A 362 -19.44 -15.13 24.93
CA LEU A 362 -20.32 -14.32 24.10
C LEU A 362 -19.82 -14.20 22.66
N CYS A 363 -18.52 -13.96 22.45
CA CYS A 363 -17.95 -13.92 21.11
C CYS A 363 -18.12 -15.26 20.38
N GLN A 364 -17.96 -16.38 21.10
CA GLN A 364 -18.14 -17.71 20.51
C GLN A 364 -19.61 -17.97 20.16
N SER A 365 -20.57 -17.59 21.01
CA SER A 365 -22.00 -17.75 20.71
C SER A 365 -22.45 -16.88 19.54
N LEU A 366 -21.89 -15.67 19.41
CA LEU A 366 -22.11 -14.81 18.24
C LEU A 366 -21.61 -15.48 16.96
N ILE A 367 -20.41 -16.06 16.94
CA ILE A 367 -19.84 -16.72 15.76
C ILE A 367 -20.63 -17.98 15.36
N THR A 368 -21.04 -18.79 16.33
CA THR A 368 -21.78 -20.04 16.05
C THR A 368 -23.27 -19.83 15.80
N GLY A 369 -23.80 -18.65 16.13
CA GLY A 369 -25.24 -18.40 16.19
C GLY A 369 -25.93 -19.18 17.32
N ASP A 370 -25.16 -19.77 18.24
CA ASP A 370 -25.65 -20.60 19.34
C ASP A 370 -25.83 -19.76 20.60
N VAL A 371 -26.78 -18.82 20.57
CA VAL A 371 -27.19 -18.03 21.74
C VAL A 371 -28.17 -18.86 22.59
N ALA A 372 -27.83 -20.12 22.85
CA ALA A 372 -28.67 -21.09 23.55
C ALA A 372 -28.43 -21.04 25.06
N ALA A 373 -29.22 -20.22 25.76
CA ALA A 373 -29.66 -20.45 27.14
C ALA A 373 -30.71 -19.45 27.61
N SER A 374 -30.68 -18.20 27.12
CA SER A 374 -31.46 -17.10 27.74
C SER A 374 -32.51 -16.49 26.80
N VAL A 375 -32.63 -17.01 25.56
CA VAL A 375 -33.69 -16.69 24.57
C VAL A 375 -35.07 -17.24 24.98
N ALA A 376 -35.24 -17.72 26.21
CA ALA A 376 -36.53 -18.20 26.72
C ALA A 376 -37.66 -17.14 26.69
N LEU A 377 -37.35 -15.87 26.43
CA LEU A 377 -38.32 -14.77 26.35
C LEU A 377 -38.40 -14.05 25.00
N SER A 378 -37.58 -14.38 24.00
CA SER A 378 -37.63 -13.71 22.69
C SER A 378 -38.10 -14.67 21.60
N GLN A 379 -39.21 -14.36 20.95
CA GLN A 379 -39.86 -15.14 19.88
C GLN A 379 -39.05 -15.23 18.57
N THR A 380 -37.75 -14.91 18.61
CA THR A 380 -36.89 -14.75 17.43
C THR A 380 -36.07 -16.01 17.24
N HIS A 381 -36.46 -16.85 16.27
CA HIS A 381 -35.69 -18.05 15.91
C HIS A 381 -34.52 -17.66 15.00
N TRP A 382 -33.30 -17.50 15.55
CA TRP A 382 -32.10 -17.25 14.76
C TRP A 382 -31.53 -18.58 14.20
N PRO A 383 -31.19 -18.68 12.90
CA PRO A 383 -30.65 -19.91 12.34
C PRO A 383 -29.29 -20.28 12.95
N LEU A 384 -29.19 -21.48 13.53
CA LEU A 384 -27.91 -22.04 13.99
C LEU A 384 -26.88 -22.05 12.85
N GLY A 385 -25.64 -21.71 13.18
CA GLY A 385 -24.54 -21.64 12.21
C GLY A 385 -24.46 -20.32 11.42
N GLN A 386 -25.38 -19.38 11.63
CA GLN A 386 -25.25 -18.02 11.12
C GLN A 386 -24.68 -17.11 12.21
N ALA A 387 -23.54 -16.49 11.93
CA ALA A 387 -22.93 -15.55 12.86
C ALA A 387 -23.85 -14.33 13.08
N ILE A 388 -24.00 -13.93 14.34
CA ILE A 388 -24.85 -12.81 14.76
C ILE A 388 -24.00 -11.56 14.92
N ARG A 389 -24.55 -10.43 14.48
CA ARG A 389 -24.02 -9.10 14.69
C ARG A 389 -25.11 -8.18 15.20
N LEU A 390 -24.77 -7.36 16.19
CA LEU A 390 -25.59 -6.23 16.62
C LEU A 390 -24.75 -4.95 16.51
N GLU A 391 -25.06 -4.15 15.50
CA GLU A 391 -24.36 -2.89 15.22
C GLU A 391 -24.66 -1.84 16.30
N GLN A 392 -23.67 -1.03 16.67
CA GLN A 392 -23.84 -0.02 17.72
C GLN A 392 -25.00 0.95 17.45
N GLU A 393 -25.21 1.32 16.18
CA GLU A 393 -26.29 2.23 15.74
C GLU A 393 -27.69 1.67 15.96
N ARG A 394 -27.81 0.36 16.18
CA ARG A 394 -29.10 -0.30 16.41
C ARG A 394 -29.52 -0.22 17.86
N LEU A 395 -28.57 -0.14 18.79
CA LEU A 395 -28.85 -0.04 20.22
C LEU A 395 -29.76 1.15 20.51
N ALA A 396 -30.81 0.92 21.29
CA ALA A 396 -31.71 1.98 21.71
C ALA A 396 -30.91 3.01 22.52
N PHE A 397 -30.97 4.29 22.13
CA PHE A 397 -30.14 5.33 22.76
C PHE A 397 -30.41 5.49 24.27
N GLY A 398 -31.64 5.21 24.73
CA GLY A 398 -31.98 5.18 26.16
C GLY A 398 -31.20 4.12 26.96
N TRP A 399 -30.86 2.98 26.33
CA TRP A 399 -30.01 1.94 26.93
C TRP A 399 -28.59 2.46 27.16
N VAL A 400 -28.05 3.19 26.17
CA VAL A 400 -26.74 3.84 26.26
C VAL A 400 -26.70 4.84 27.42
N GLN A 401 -27.72 5.70 27.52
CA GLN A 401 -27.83 6.67 28.61
C GLN A 401 -27.90 6.00 29.98
N GLN A 402 -28.67 4.91 30.11
CA GLN A 402 -28.79 4.19 31.37
C GLN A 402 -27.46 3.55 31.79
N ALA A 403 -26.77 2.88 30.85
CA ALA A 403 -25.48 2.27 31.13
C ALA A 403 -24.44 3.30 31.59
N LEU A 404 -24.41 4.48 30.97
CA LEU A 404 -23.51 5.57 31.35
C LEU A 404 -23.84 6.15 32.73
N ARG A 405 -25.12 6.27 33.11
CA ARG A 405 -25.51 6.68 34.46
C ARG A 405 -25.03 5.69 35.52
N CYS A 406 -25.25 4.39 35.31
CA CYS A 406 -24.81 3.34 36.22
C CYS A 406 -23.27 3.34 36.43
N LEU A 407 -22.50 3.75 35.41
CA LEU A 407 -21.04 3.88 35.52
C LEU A 407 -20.57 5.08 36.33
N VAL A 408 -21.36 6.16 36.38
CA VAL A 408 -21.02 7.37 37.14
C VAL A 408 -21.54 7.27 38.59
N GLU A 409 -22.71 6.66 38.79
CA GLU A 409 -23.41 6.58 40.07
C GLU A 409 -23.67 5.11 40.48
N PRO A 410 -22.63 4.31 40.80
CA PRO A 410 -22.82 2.89 41.10
C PRO A 410 -23.67 2.58 42.34
N ASN A 411 -24.08 3.58 43.13
CA ASN A 411 -24.79 3.41 44.42
C ASN A 411 -26.16 4.11 44.52
N ALA A 412 -26.71 4.68 43.45
CA ALA A 412 -27.98 5.43 43.55
C ALA A 412 -29.21 4.56 43.89
N ASP A 413 -29.19 3.26 43.56
CA ASP A 413 -30.35 2.36 43.74
C ASP A 413 -30.54 1.84 45.18
N VAL A 414 -29.64 2.13 46.13
CA VAL A 414 -29.74 1.63 47.51
C VAL A 414 -30.51 2.58 48.45
N LEU A 415 -30.77 3.84 48.04
CA LEU A 415 -31.45 4.83 48.89
C LEU A 415 -32.94 5.05 48.59
N GLY A 416 -33.50 4.38 47.58
CA GLY A 416 -34.90 4.53 47.16
C GLY A 416 -35.93 3.66 47.90
N GLN A 417 -35.52 2.71 48.76
CA GLN A 417 -36.43 1.77 49.44
C GLN A 417 -36.57 1.95 50.96
N ALA A 418 -35.96 2.98 51.56
CA ALA A 418 -35.95 3.14 53.03
C ALA A 418 -36.76 4.34 53.58
N CYS A 419 -37.66 4.95 52.79
CA CYS A 419 -38.57 6.00 53.28
C CYS A 419 -39.99 5.77 52.74
N GLY A 420 -40.72 4.86 53.37
CA GLY A 420 -42.09 4.54 52.99
C GLY A 420 -42.77 3.52 53.90
N SER A 421 -42.64 3.66 55.22
CA SER A 421 -43.61 3.10 56.20
C SER A 421 -43.27 3.62 57.60
N GLY A 422 -43.98 4.66 58.01
CA GLY A 422 -44.02 5.23 59.35
C GLY A 422 -45.24 6.11 59.46
#